data_AF-A0A074YQZ5-F1
#
_entry.id   AF-A0A074YQZ5-F1
#
_cell.length_a   1.000
_cell.length_b   1.000
_cell.length_c   1.000
_cell.angle_alpha   90.00
_cell.angle_beta   90.00
_cell.angle_gamma   90.00
#
_symmetry.space_group_name_H-M   'P 1'
#
loop_
_entity.id
_entity.type
_entity.pdbx_description
1 polymer ?
#
loop_
_entity_poly.entity_id
_entity_poly.type
_entity_poly.pdbx_seq_one_letter_code
_entity_poly.pdbx_strand_id
1 'polypeptide(L)'
;MVHHKMHDNQWTQLPTPPDLDSKRRELHRPSTVATLHMGAPAAMSARLWSPFDSTFAQKCLSAARIGYAAAEANPAIYAPSTDWDLGGGAYSDDDVRDEFYWASAEMYITTSEAQFEEDVMSNYYYTARAADQ
;
A
#
# COMPACT_ATOMS: atom_id res chain seq x y z
N MET A 1 -6.14 -8.04 2.46
CA MET A 1 -6.26 -6.68 1.87
C MET A 1 -6.21 -5.63 2.97
N VAL A 2 -5.79 -4.41 2.62
CA VAL A 2 -5.65 -3.26 3.53
C VAL A 2 -6.65 -2.18 3.15
N HIS A 3 -7.33 -1.62 4.16
CA HIS A 3 -8.27 -0.52 4.00
C HIS A 3 -7.58 0.70 3.39
N HIS A 4 -8.23 1.32 2.40
CA HIS A 4 -7.58 2.37 1.60
C HIS A 4 -7.21 3.61 2.43
N LYS A 5 -8.10 3.98 3.36
CA LYS A 5 -7.96 5.16 4.22
C LYS A 5 -8.92 5.10 5.40
N MET A 6 -8.65 5.94 6.40
CA MET A 6 -9.56 6.26 7.49
C MET A 6 -9.60 7.77 7.66
N HIS A 7 -10.79 8.36 7.58
CA HIS A 7 -10.97 9.79 7.78
C HIS A 7 -12.35 10.10 8.37
N ASP A 8 -12.63 11.39 8.53
CA ASP A 8 -13.90 11.87 9.02
C ASP A 8 -14.99 11.68 7.96
N ASN A 9 -16.23 11.49 8.40
CA ASN A 9 -17.36 11.41 7.48
C ASN A 9 -17.68 12.76 6.79
N GLN A 10 -17.06 13.86 7.23
CA GLN A 10 -17.15 15.21 6.64
C GLN A 10 -15.92 16.02 7.02
N TRP A 11 -15.53 17.00 6.19
CA TRP A 11 -14.39 17.86 6.51
C TRP A 11 -14.67 18.71 7.74
N THR A 12 -13.71 18.72 8.65
CA THR A 12 -13.72 19.55 9.85
C THR A 12 -13.36 21.00 9.49
N GLN A 13 -14.04 21.98 10.08
CA GLN A 13 -13.79 23.39 9.80
C GLN A 13 -12.44 23.84 10.37
N LEU A 14 -11.79 24.78 9.68
CA LEU A 14 -10.58 25.41 10.19
C LEU A 14 -10.92 26.63 11.07
N PRO A 15 -10.20 26.88 12.17
CA PRO A 15 -9.17 26.03 12.78
C PRO A 15 -9.77 25.11 13.87
N THR A 16 -9.75 23.79 13.67
CA THR A 16 -10.12 22.80 14.71
C THR A 16 -8.88 22.03 15.16
N PRO A 17 -8.52 22.05 16.46
CA PRO A 17 -7.51 21.16 17.02
C PRO A 17 -7.89 19.67 16.85
N PRO A 18 -6.94 18.76 16.60
CA PRO A 18 -7.25 17.34 16.37
C PRO A 18 -8.02 16.66 17.51
N ASP A 19 -7.77 17.05 18.77
CA ASP A 19 -8.43 16.51 19.96
C ASP A 19 -9.87 17.02 20.14
N LEU A 20 -10.24 18.10 19.44
CA LEU A 20 -11.57 18.68 19.43
C LEU A 20 -12.38 18.30 18.19
N ASP A 21 -11.82 17.48 17.29
CA ASP A 21 -12.56 16.96 16.15
C ASP A 21 -13.65 16.00 16.62
N SER A 22 -14.90 16.40 16.39
CA SER A 22 -16.10 15.65 16.78
C SER A 22 -16.70 14.84 15.64
N LYS A 23 -16.10 14.86 14.45
CA LYS A 23 -16.60 14.10 13.31
C LYS A 23 -16.45 12.60 13.55
N ARG A 24 -17.36 11.84 12.95
CA ARG A 24 -17.29 10.37 13.00
C ARG A 24 -16.16 9.90 12.10
N ARG A 25 -15.30 9.03 12.63
CA ARG A 25 -14.27 8.34 11.83
C ARG A 25 -14.85 7.15 11.10
N GLU A 26 -14.51 7.03 9.82
CA GLU A 26 -14.96 5.96 8.94
C GLU A 26 -13.77 5.26 8.29
N LEU A 27 -13.87 3.94 8.19
CA LEU A 27 -12.87 3.09 7.57
C LEU A 27 -13.34 2.74 6.17
N HIS A 28 -12.60 3.17 5.16
CA HIS A 28 -13.01 3.01 3.77
C HIS A 28 -12.63 1.62 3.26
N ARG A 29 -13.33 1.14 2.24
CA ARG A 29 -13.09 -0.20 1.69
C ARG A 29 -11.61 -0.41 1.31
N PRO A 30 -11.13 -1.66 1.32
CA PRO A 30 -9.78 -1.95 0.86
C PRO A 30 -9.53 -1.56 -0.60
N SER A 31 -8.26 -1.30 -0.92
CA SER A 31 -7.78 -1.17 -2.29
C SER A 31 -6.52 -2.00 -2.53
N THR A 32 -6.24 -2.32 -3.79
CA THR A 32 -5.01 -2.99 -4.21
C THR A 32 -3.80 -2.13 -3.92
N VAL A 33 -3.85 -0.83 -4.27
CA VAL A 33 -2.83 0.19 -3.93
C VAL A 33 -2.48 0.16 -2.45
N ALA A 34 -3.47 0.28 -1.56
CA ALA A 34 -3.21 0.33 -0.12
C ALA A 34 -2.64 -0.99 0.42
N THR A 35 -2.99 -2.10 -0.21
CA THR A 35 -2.46 -3.43 0.14
C THR A 35 -0.98 -3.53 -0.24
N LEU A 36 -0.60 -3.08 -1.43
CA LEU A 36 0.78 -3.05 -1.91
C LEU A 36 1.62 -1.99 -1.18
N HIS A 37 1.06 -0.80 -0.90
CA HIS A 37 1.67 0.27 -0.10
C HIS A 37 1.88 -0.08 1.37
N MET A 38 1.15 -1.08 1.90
CA MET A 38 1.48 -1.67 3.19
C MET A 38 2.55 -2.75 3.04
N GLY A 39 2.42 -3.60 2.02
CA GLY A 39 3.32 -4.72 1.77
C GLY A 39 4.77 -4.31 1.51
N ALA A 40 5.01 -3.33 0.63
CA ALA A 40 6.35 -2.92 0.25
C ALA A 40 7.15 -2.33 1.44
N PRO A 41 6.63 -1.36 2.21
CA PRO A 41 7.30 -0.88 3.42
C PRO A 41 7.39 -1.93 4.53
N ALA A 42 6.46 -2.90 4.60
CA ALA A 42 6.59 -4.02 5.52
C ALA A 42 7.76 -4.94 5.14
N ALA A 43 7.98 -5.23 3.86
CA ALA A 43 9.17 -5.95 3.40
C ALA A 43 10.45 -5.18 3.72
N MET A 44 10.48 -3.86 3.43
CA MET A 44 11.57 -2.96 3.84
C MET A 44 11.85 -3.03 5.34
N SER A 45 10.80 -2.94 6.15
CA SER A 45 10.92 -2.98 7.60
C SER A 45 11.49 -4.30 8.08
N ALA A 46 11.09 -5.42 7.47
CA ALA A 46 11.60 -6.74 7.84
C ALA A 46 13.14 -6.82 7.73
N ARG A 47 13.72 -6.37 6.61
CA ARG A 47 15.19 -6.40 6.46
C ARG A 47 15.90 -5.34 7.32
N LEU A 48 15.32 -4.15 7.48
CA LEU A 48 15.97 -3.05 8.22
C LEU A 48 15.92 -3.26 9.73
N TRP A 49 14.86 -3.87 10.26
CA TRP A 49 14.70 -4.10 11.69
C TRP A 49 15.31 -5.40 12.21
N SER A 50 15.70 -6.33 11.33
CA SER A 50 16.28 -7.61 11.73
C SER A 50 17.42 -7.52 12.78
N PRO A 51 18.35 -6.54 12.75
CA PRO A 51 19.40 -6.45 13.78
C PRO A 51 18.95 -5.78 15.08
N PHE A 52 17.78 -5.13 15.12
CA PHE A 52 17.30 -4.35 16.26
C PHE A 52 16.14 -5.02 16.99
N ASP A 53 15.20 -5.60 16.23
CA ASP A 53 14.03 -6.32 16.74
C ASP A 53 13.62 -7.39 15.73
N SER A 54 14.09 -8.62 15.98
CA SER A 54 13.80 -9.77 15.12
C SER A 54 12.34 -10.20 15.16
N THR A 55 11.62 -9.92 16.26
CA THR A 55 10.20 -10.27 16.39
C THR A 55 9.36 -9.34 15.53
N PHE A 56 9.63 -8.04 15.60
CA PHE A 56 8.99 -7.06 14.73
C PHE A 56 9.33 -7.31 13.25
N ALA A 57 10.59 -7.60 12.94
CA ALA A 57 11.02 -7.92 11.57
C ALA A 57 10.23 -9.10 10.98
N GLN A 58 10.05 -10.19 11.73
CA GLN A 58 9.26 -11.35 11.30
C GLN A 58 7.77 -11.02 11.13
N LYS A 59 7.21 -10.17 12.00
CA LYS A 59 5.83 -9.69 11.87
C LYS A 59 5.65 -8.89 10.58
N CYS A 60 6.58 -7.99 10.28
CA CYS A 60 6.60 -7.22 9.03
C CYS A 60 6.69 -8.12 7.81
N LEU A 61 7.60 -9.10 7.80
CA LEU A 61 7.72 -10.03 6.67
C LEU A 61 6.44 -10.85 6.46
N SER A 62 5.81 -11.30 7.54
CA SER A 62 4.53 -12.03 7.48
C SER A 62 3.42 -11.15 6.90
N ALA A 63 3.33 -9.90 7.35
CA ALA A 63 2.36 -8.94 6.82
C ALA A 63 2.60 -8.64 5.34
N ALA A 64 3.86 -8.48 4.93
CA ALA A 64 4.23 -8.23 3.54
C ALA A 64 3.79 -9.38 2.62
N ARG A 65 4.07 -10.64 3.00
CA ARG A 65 3.64 -11.83 2.25
C ARG A 65 2.13 -11.95 2.12
N ILE A 66 1.41 -11.77 3.24
CA ILE A 66 -0.06 -11.82 3.24
C ILE A 66 -0.63 -10.69 2.38
N GLY A 67 -0.04 -9.49 2.46
CA GLY A 67 -0.42 -8.34 1.65
C GLY A 67 -0.23 -8.61 0.16
N TYR A 68 0.97 -9.02 -0.24
CA TYR A 68 1.31 -9.31 -1.64
C TYR A 68 0.38 -10.37 -2.25
N ALA A 69 0.25 -11.53 -1.59
CA ALA A 69 -0.64 -12.59 -2.06
C ALA A 69 -2.12 -12.15 -2.14
N ALA A 70 -2.57 -11.30 -1.21
CA ALA A 70 -3.92 -10.75 -1.26
C ALA A 70 -4.10 -9.79 -2.44
N ALA A 71 -3.08 -8.97 -2.77
CA ALA A 71 -3.10 -8.08 -3.91
C ALA A 71 -3.10 -8.86 -5.23
N GLU A 72 -2.31 -9.91 -5.37
CA GLU A 72 -2.34 -10.81 -6.55
C GLU A 72 -3.71 -11.45 -6.75
N ALA A 73 -4.36 -11.87 -5.66
CA ALA A 73 -5.72 -12.41 -5.72
C ALA A 73 -6.80 -11.35 -6.02
N ASN A 74 -6.47 -10.06 -5.86
CA ASN A 74 -7.39 -8.94 -6.03
C ASN A 74 -6.71 -7.75 -6.74
N PRO A 75 -6.26 -7.90 -7.99
CA PRO A 75 -5.32 -6.95 -8.62
C PRO A 75 -5.98 -5.66 -9.11
N ALA A 76 -7.32 -5.60 -9.14
CA ALA A 76 -8.07 -4.48 -9.72
C ALA A 76 -9.14 -3.92 -8.76
N ILE A 77 -8.86 -3.91 -7.45
CA ILE A 77 -9.70 -3.21 -6.47
C ILE A 77 -9.16 -1.79 -6.31
N TYR A 78 -9.55 -0.92 -7.23
CA TYR A 78 -9.11 0.49 -7.23
C TYR A 78 -9.83 1.31 -6.18
N ALA A 79 -9.15 2.34 -5.70
CA ALA A 79 -9.77 3.36 -4.85
C ALA A 79 -10.71 4.23 -5.71
N PRO A 80 -11.92 4.55 -5.21
CA PRO A 80 -12.85 5.37 -5.98
C PRO A 80 -12.30 6.80 -6.16
N SER A 81 -12.53 7.41 -7.32
CA SER A 81 -12.11 8.79 -7.65
C SER A 81 -12.73 9.87 -6.76
N THR A 82 -13.83 9.55 -6.09
CA THR A 82 -14.41 10.38 -5.04
C THR A 82 -15.18 9.50 -4.06
N ASP A 83 -15.27 9.98 -2.82
CA ASP A 83 -16.25 9.53 -1.82
C ASP A 83 -17.24 10.66 -1.54
N TRP A 84 -17.75 11.26 -2.62
CA TRP A 84 -18.48 12.52 -2.62
C TRP A 84 -17.72 13.68 -1.93
N ASP A 85 -16.39 13.60 -1.92
CA ASP A 85 -15.44 14.52 -1.25
C ASP A 85 -15.74 14.78 0.24
N LEU A 86 -16.35 13.80 0.90
CA LEU A 86 -16.74 13.90 2.29
C LEU A 86 -15.55 13.56 3.20
N GLY A 87 -14.90 14.58 3.76
CA GLY A 87 -14.01 14.45 4.92
C GLY A 87 -12.64 13.82 4.71
N GLY A 88 -12.26 13.48 3.48
CA GLY A 88 -10.90 13.06 3.16
C GLY A 88 -10.61 13.01 1.67
N GLY A 89 -9.33 13.20 1.30
CA GLY A 89 -8.88 13.12 -0.08
C GLY A 89 -9.07 11.73 -0.69
N ALA A 90 -9.33 11.65 -2.00
CA ALA A 90 -9.66 10.39 -2.68
C ALA A 90 -8.47 9.43 -2.77
N TYR A 91 -7.26 9.95 -3.04
CA TYR A 91 -6.05 9.15 -3.34
C TYR A 91 -6.35 8.05 -4.37
N SER A 92 -7.17 8.37 -5.37
CA SER A 92 -7.57 7.44 -6.40
C SER A 92 -6.45 7.17 -7.37
N ASP A 93 -6.35 5.92 -7.75
CA ASP A 93 -5.42 5.42 -8.74
C ASP A 93 -6.06 4.18 -9.38
N ASP A 94 -6.06 4.16 -10.71
CA ASP A 94 -6.64 3.13 -11.57
C ASP A 94 -5.57 2.28 -12.28
N ASP A 95 -4.28 2.52 -12.00
CA ASP A 95 -3.16 1.75 -12.51
C ASP A 95 -2.20 1.34 -11.40
N VAL A 96 -2.29 0.08 -10.99
CA VAL A 96 -1.47 -0.46 -9.88
C VAL A 96 -0.19 -1.15 -10.34
N ARG A 97 0.18 -0.99 -11.62
CA ARG A 97 1.32 -1.74 -12.19
C ARG A 97 2.63 -1.34 -11.52
N ASP A 98 2.82 -0.07 -11.20
CA ASP A 98 4.00 0.41 -10.49
C ASP A 98 3.97 0.03 -9.01
N GLU A 99 2.81 -0.06 -8.36
CA GLU A 99 2.72 -0.61 -6.99
C GLU A 99 3.14 -2.07 -6.94
N PHE A 100 2.75 -2.89 -7.93
CA PHE A 100 3.21 -4.27 -8.04
C PHE A 100 4.72 -4.33 -8.30
N TYR A 101 5.25 -3.43 -9.13
CA TYR A 101 6.69 -3.33 -9.39
C TYR A 101 7.48 -3.01 -8.12
N TRP A 102 7.03 -1.99 -7.38
CA TRP A 102 7.67 -1.62 -6.11
C TRP A 102 7.57 -2.74 -5.08
N ALA A 103 6.37 -3.30 -4.87
CA ALA A 103 6.18 -4.33 -3.86
C ALA A 103 6.98 -5.61 -4.15
N SER A 104 7.00 -6.06 -5.41
CA SER A 104 7.83 -7.20 -5.81
C SER A 104 9.33 -6.91 -5.64
N ALA A 105 9.80 -5.72 -5.98
CA ALA A 105 11.18 -5.32 -5.76
C ALA A 105 11.56 -5.36 -4.27
N GLU A 106 10.72 -4.81 -3.39
CA GLU A 106 10.98 -4.84 -1.95
C GLU A 106 10.92 -6.25 -1.36
N MET A 107 10.03 -7.09 -1.86
CA MET A 107 9.96 -8.51 -1.50
C MET A 107 11.21 -9.26 -1.96
N TYR A 108 11.67 -9.04 -3.20
CA TYR A 108 12.88 -9.68 -3.73
C TYR A 108 14.14 -9.25 -2.97
N ILE A 109 14.34 -7.95 -2.72
CA ILE A 109 15.49 -7.45 -1.95
C ILE A 109 15.51 -8.05 -0.53
N THR A 110 14.33 -8.28 0.05
CA THR A 110 14.19 -8.77 1.43
C THR A 110 14.35 -10.28 1.54
N THR A 111 13.95 -11.04 0.52
CA THR A 111 13.79 -12.52 0.61
C THR A 111 14.66 -13.30 -0.37
N SER A 112 15.10 -12.65 -1.46
CA SER A 112 15.79 -13.27 -2.59
C SER A 112 15.03 -14.44 -3.24
N GLU A 113 13.70 -14.47 -3.10
CA GLU A 113 12.87 -15.50 -3.72
C GLU A 113 12.67 -15.24 -5.21
N ALA A 114 12.87 -16.28 -6.02
CA ALA A 114 12.81 -16.22 -7.48
C ALA A 114 11.45 -15.72 -8.03
N GLN A 115 10.35 -16.00 -7.33
CA GLN A 115 9.03 -15.50 -7.72
C GLN A 115 9.02 -13.97 -7.81
N PHE A 116 9.54 -13.28 -6.79
CA PHE A 116 9.54 -11.81 -6.79
C PHE A 116 10.53 -11.23 -7.79
N GLU A 117 11.61 -11.94 -8.11
CA GLU A 117 12.51 -11.57 -9.22
C GLU A 117 11.78 -11.60 -10.56
N GLU A 118 11.04 -12.67 -10.82
CA GLU A 118 10.22 -12.84 -12.02
C GLU A 118 9.13 -11.77 -12.10
N ASP A 119 8.45 -11.48 -11.00
CA ASP A 119 7.42 -10.44 -10.93
C ASP A 119 8.00 -9.04 -11.24
N VAL A 120 9.20 -8.73 -10.73
CA VAL A 120 9.91 -7.48 -11.07
C VAL A 120 10.24 -7.45 -12.55
N MET A 121 10.87 -8.50 -13.08
CA MET A 121 11.38 -8.53 -14.45
C MET A 121 10.28 -8.57 -15.52
N SER A 122 9.13 -9.16 -15.20
CA SER A 122 7.98 -9.26 -16.10
C SER A 122 7.08 -8.02 -16.07
N ASN A 123 7.26 -7.14 -15.08
CA ASN A 123 6.47 -5.92 -14.96
C ASN A 123 6.79 -4.92 -16.09
N TYR A 124 5.75 -4.24 -16.59
CA TYR A 124 5.85 -3.20 -17.61
C TYR A 124 6.93 -2.14 -17.29
N TYR A 125 7.06 -1.74 -16.03
CA TYR A 125 7.99 -0.69 -15.61
C TYR A 125 9.45 -1.12 -15.50
N TYR A 126 9.77 -2.41 -15.61
CA TYR A 126 11.16 -2.90 -15.53
C TYR A 126 12.07 -2.31 -16.61
N THR A 127 11.54 -2.15 -17.83
CA THR A 127 12.27 -1.57 -18.97
C THR A 127 11.71 -0.23 -19.44
N ALA A 128 10.65 0.26 -18.81
CA ALA A 128 10.01 1.52 -19.19
C ALA A 128 10.98 2.69 -18.98
N ARG A 129 11.04 3.61 -19.94
CA ARG A 129 11.79 4.86 -19.79
C ARG A 129 10.83 5.96 -19.35
N ALA A 130 11.37 6.99 -18.69
CA ALA A 130 10.59 8.17 -18.31
C ALA A 130 9.93 8.91 -19.49
N ALA A 131 10.35 8.63 -20.74
CA ALA A 131 9.75 9.18 -21.96
C ALA A 131 8.58 8.33 -22.50
N ASP A 132 8.32 7.15 -21.92
CA ASP A 132 7.29 6.20 -22.36
C ASP A 132 5.98 6.31 -21.53
N GLN A 133 5.92 7.28 -20.59
CA GLN A 133 4.79 7.56 -19.71
C GLN A 133 3.94 8.75 -20.19
#